data_AF-A0A067F235-F1
#
_entry.id   AF-A0A067F235-F1
#
_cell.length_a   1.000
_cell.length_b   1.000
_cell.length_c   1.000
_cell.angle_alpha   90.00
_cell.angle_beta   90.00
_cell.angle_gamma   90.00
#
_symmetry.space_group_name_H-M   'P 1'
#
loop_
_entity.id
_entity.type
_entity.pdbx_description
1 polymer ?
#
loop_
_entity_poly.entity_id
_entity_poly.type
_entity_poly.pdbx_seq_one_letter_code
_entity_poly.pdbx_strand_id
1 'polypeptide(L)'
;MGHKEIDMDEGWDIIQKWITKLRRISEGLPEPPFNVDDYVMLYSSVYSTCIQGPHHGYSAQLYNKCKQDLEEYMSSTVFPSLSEKHDEHLLRELVKRFANHKVMVKWLALCFNYLERYYIRQRALPTISEIGLTCFRDLVFDALKHKAKDVVITLIDREREGEEIDRALLKN
;
A
#
# COMPACT_ATOMS: atom_id res chain seq x y z
N MET A 1 -2.73 23.09 29.84
CA MET A 1 -3.00 23.29 28.41
C MET A 1 -4.05 22.25 28.02
N GLY A 2 -5.24 22.69 27.58
CA GLY A 2 -6.33 21.76 27.24
C GLY A 2 -5.94 20.93 26.03
N HIS A 3 -6.04 19.61 26.13
CA HIS A 3 -5.98 18.75 24.95
C HIS A 3 -7.18 19.08 24.08
N LYS A 4 -6.95 19.66 22.89
CA LYS A 4 -7.97 19.75 21.86
C LYS A 4 -8.34 18.32 21.48
N GLU A 5 -9.59 17.95 21.71
CA GLU A 5 -10.15 16.68 21.26
C GLU A 5 -10.19 16.71 19.74
N ILE A 6 -9.42 15.83 19.11
CA ILE A 6 -9.41 15.63 17.66
C ILE A 6 -10.48 14.59 17.37
N ASP A 7 -11.53 15.00 16.65
CA ASP A 7 -12.55 14.05 16.21
C ASP A 7 -11.99 13.11 15.13
N MET A 8 -12.75 12.06 14.81
CA MET A 8 -12.30 11.03 13.87
C MET A 8 -12.00 11.58 12.48
N ASP A 9 -12.77 12.56 12.01
CA ASP A 9 -12.63 13.09 10.65
C ASP A 9 -11.43 14.04 10.57
N GLU A 10 -11.21 14.90 11.57
CA GLU A 10 -10.00 15.72 11.67
C GLU A 10 -8.74 14.84 11.76
N GLY A 11 -8.80 13.76 12.57
CA GLY A 11 -7.70 12.81 12.69
C GLY A 11 -7.41 12.06 11.38
N TRP A 12 -8.46 11.59 10.71
CA TRP A 12 -8.35 10.90 9.43
C TRP A 12 -7.84 11.82 8.32
N ASP A 13 -8.29 13.07 8.25
CA ASP A 13 -7.83 14.03 7.24
C ASP A 13 -6.32 14.26 7.31
N ILE A 14 -5.77 14.32 8.52
CA ILE A 14 -4.31 14.42 8.72
C ILE A 14 -3.64 13.15 8.19
N ILE A 15 -4.11 11.98 8.61
CA ILE A 15 -3.56 10.68 8.21
C ILE A 15 -3.62 10.51 6.68
N GLN A 16 -4.76 10.82 6.05
CA GLN A 16 -4.99 10.67 4.61
C GLN A 16 -4.06 11.58 3.79
N LYS A 17 -3.75 12.80 4.25
CA LYS A 17 -2.74 13.66 3.61
C LYS A 17 -1.38 12.97 3.54
N TRP A 18 -0.98 12.29 4.61
CA TRP A 18 0.28 11.55 4.64
C TRP A 18 0.25 10.29 3.77
N ILE A 19 -0.86 9.54 3.78
CA ILE A 19 -1.02 8.39 2.88
C ILE A 19 -0.93 8.85 1.42
N THR A 20 -1.53 10.00 1.10
CA THR A 20 -1.44 10.61 -0.24
C THR A 20 -0.01 10.98 -0.60
N LYS A 21 0.76 11.58 0.32
CA LYS A 21 2.20 11.85 0.12
C LYS A 21 2.97 10.56 -0.18
N LEU A 22 2.74 9.50 0.61
CA LEU A 22 3.34 8.17 0.43
C LEU A 22 3.04 7.59 -0.96
N ARG A 23 1.79 7.68 -1.40
CA ARG A 23 1.37 7.25 -2.74
C ARG A 23 2.11 8.05 -3.81
N ARG A 24 2.10 9.36 -3.73
CA ARG A 24 2.77 10.23 -4.71
C ARG A 24 4.26 9.90 -4.86
N ILE A 25 4.96 9.65 -3.74
CA ILE A 25 6.36 9.19 -3.76
C ILE A 25 6.47 7.82 -4.44
N SER A 26 5.58 6.88 -4.12
CA SER A 26 5.56 5.54 -4.74
C SER A 26 5.21 5.56 -6.24
N GLU A 27 4.51 6.60 -6.71
CA GLU A 27 4.23 6.87 -8.11
C GLU A 27 5.38 7.59 -8.83
N GLY A 28 6.43 8.01 -8.11
CA GLY A 28 7.51 8.84 -8.65
C GLY A 28 7.08 10.27 -8.97
N LEU A 29 5.97 10.74 -8.40
CA LEU A 29 5.51 12.12 -8.56
C LEU A 29 6.36 13.07 -7.70
N PRO A 30 6.47 14.36 -8.08
CA PRO A 30 7.22 15.34 -7.30
C PRO A 30 6.63 15.48 -5.89
N GLU A 31 7.37 15.00 -4.90
CA GLU A 31 7.11 15.13 -3.46
C GLU A 31 8.42 15.18 -2.69
N PRO A 32 8.53 15.99 -1.63
CA PRO A 32 9.65 15.91 -0.71
C PRO A 32 9.73 14.51 -0.07
N PRO A 33 10.93 13.96 0.14
CA PRO A 33 11.11 12.72 0.89
C PRO A 33 10.45 12.78 2.27
N PHE A 34 10.03 11.62 2.78
CA PHE A 34 9.62 11.52 4.18
C PHE A 34 10.81 11.76 5.09
N ASN A 35 10.66 12.67 6.05
CA ASN A 35 11.64 12.91 7.09
C ASN A 35 11.15 12.39 8.46
N VAL A 36 11.98 12.56 9.49
CA VAL A 36 11.66 12.10 10.85
C VAL A 36 10.45 12.84 11.43
N ASP A 37 10.31 14.14 11.16
CA ASP A 37 9.20 14.96 11.65
C ASP A 37 7.87 14.50 11.04
N ASP A 38 7.86 14.17 9.75
CA ASP A 38 6.70 13.60 9.05
C ASP A 38 6.24 12.30 9.73
N TYR A 39 7.18 11.41 10.04
CA TYR A 39 6.89 10.17 10.75
C TYR A 39 6.35 10.43 12.17
N VAL A 40 6.98 11.32 12.93
CA VAL A 40 6.56 11.65 14.30
C VAL A 40 5.16 12.26 14.31
N MET A 41 4.87 13.18 13.39
CA MET A 41 3.54 13.78 13.25
C MET A 41 2.50 12.73 12.93
N LEU A 42 2.73 11.90 11.90
CA LEU A 42 1.79 10.87 11.50
C LEU A 42 1.54 9.84 12.61
N TYR A 43 2.60 9.33 13.24
CA TYR A 43 2.48 8.40 14.36
C TYR A 43 1.68 9.02 15.52
N SER A 44 1.98 10.28 15.86
CA SER A 44 1.29 11.00 16.93
C SER A 44 -0.18 11.25 16.61
N SER A 45 -0.53 11.53 15.35
CA SER A 45 -1.90 11.66 14.89
C SER A 45 -2.67 10.35 15.02
N VAL A 46 -2.11 9.24 14.50
CA VAL A 46 -2.74 7.91 14.61
C VAL A 46 -2.93 7.52 16.08
N TYR A 47 -1.90 7.73 16.90
CA TYR A 47 -1.95 7.47 18.34
C TYR A 47 -3.06 8.29 19.02
N SER A 48 -3.09 9.60 18.78
CA SER A 48 -4.05 10.52 19.39
C SER A 48 -5.48 10.15 18.99
N THR A 49 -5.73 9.89 17.70
CA THR A 49 -7.06 9.48 17.22
C THR A 49 -7.49 8.14 17.82
N CYS A 50 -6.59 7.18 18.02
CA CYS A 50 -6.92 5.91 18.69
C CYS A 50 -7.33 6.09 20.16
N ILE A 51 -6.69 7.01 20.88
CA ILE A 51 -6.91 7.19 22.33
C ILE A 51 -8.05 8.15 22.64
N GLN A 52 -8.25 9.18 21.82
CA GLN A 52 -9.27 10.20 22.05
C GLN A 52 -10.69 9.75 21.63
N GLY A 53 -10.82 8.63 20.92
CA GLY A 53 -12.13 8.16 20.50
C GLY A 53 -13.03 7.76 21.68
N PRO A 54 -14.34 8.08 21.63
CA PRO A 54 -15.30 7.66 22.65
C PRO A 54 -15.26 6.14 22.77
N HIS A 55 -14.96 5.65 23.98
CA HIS A 55 -14.81 4.23 24.29
C HIS A 55 -13.83 3.46 23.36
N HIS A 56 -12.75 4.10 22.89
CA HIS A 56 -11.80 3.53 21.92
C HIS A 56 -12.42 3.14 20.55
N GLY A 57 -13.58 3.71 20.20
CA GLY A 57 -14.30 3.37 18.98
C GLY A 57 -13.57 3.75 17.67
N TYR A 58 -12.68 4.73 17.71
CA TYR A 58 -12.00 5.23 16.50
C TYR A 58 -10.91 4.27 15.98
N SER A 59 -10.36 3.37 16.79
CA SER A 59 -9.43 2.35 16.29
C SER A 59 -10.08 1.43 15.24
N ALA A 60 -11.33 1.03 15.47
CA ALA A 60 -12.08 0.25 14.49
C ALA A 60 -12.33 1.02 13.19
N GLN A 61 -12.65 2.32 13.31
CA GLN A 61 -12.87 3.17 12.15
C GLN A 61 -11.58 3.41 11.37
N LEU A 62 -10.45 3.68 12.04
CA LEU A 62 -9.14 3.85 11.40
C LEU A 62 -8.70 2.60 10.65
N TYR A 63 -8.90 1.42 11.24
CA TYR A 63 -8.63 0.14 10.57
C TYR A 63 -9.42 0.01 9.27
N ASN A 64 -10.73 0.24 9.33
CA ASN A 64 -11.61 0.13 8.16
C ASN A 64 -11.30 1.20 7.10
N LYS A 65 -11.06 2.46 7.51
CA LYS A 65 -10.69 3.53 6.58
C LYS A 65 -9.35 3.24 5.88
N CYS A 66 -8.35 2.73 6.59
CA CYS A 66 -7.07 2.33 5.99
C CYS A 66 -7.24 1.19 4.97
N LYS A 67 -8.05 0.19 5.30
CA LYS A 67 -8.38 -0.90 4.36
C LYS A 67 -9.07 -0.38 3.10
N GLN A 68 -10.12 0.43 3.25
CA GLN A 68 -10.86 1.02 2.13
C GLN A 68 -9.97 1.88 1.24
N ASP A 69 -9.15 2.71 1.86
CA ASP A 69 -8.22 3.59 1.16
C ASP A 69 -7.19 2.78 0.35
N LEU A 70 -6.67 1.66 0.87
CA LEU A 70 -5.82 0.73 0.12
C LEU A 70 -6.55 0.08 -1.06
N GLU A 71 -7.77 -0.42 -0.85
CA GLU A 71 -8.61 -1.03 -1.89
C GLU A 71 -8.92 -0.05 -3.03
N GLU A 72 -9.24 1.20 -2.69
CA GLU A 72 -9.50 2.28 -3.63
C GLU A 72 -8.25 2.60 -4.45
N TYR A 73 -7.08 2.72 -3.82
CA TYR A 73 -5.83 2.98 -4.55
C TYR A 73 -5.45 1.84 -5.50
N MET A 74 -5.61 0.58 -5.08
CA MET A 74 -5.40 -0.57 -5.96
C MET A 74 -6.30 -0.48 -7.20
N SER A 75 -7.60 -0.21 -6.99
CA SER A 75 -8.61 -0.29 -8.05
C SER A 75 -8.61 0.93 -8.98
N SER A 76 -8.36 2.13 -8.45
CA SER A 76 -8.43 3.40 -9.21
C SER A 76 -7.11 3.81 -9.87
N THR A 77 -5.98 3.32 -9.35
CA THR A 77 -4.65 3.79 -9.81
C THR A 77 -3.78 2.63 -10.28
N VAL A 78 -3.53 1.64 -9.41
CA VAL A 78 -2.57 0.56 -9.73
C VAL A 78 -3.09 -0.33 -10.85
N PHE A 79 -4.32 -0.84 -10.72
CA PHE A 79 -4.90 -1.74 -11.72
C PHE A 79 -5.02 -1.09 -13.11
N PRO A 80 -5.59 0.14 -13.27
CA PRO A 80 -5.64 0.80 -14.58
C PRO A 80 -4.27 0.97 -15.23
N SER A 81 -3.25 1.38 -14.46
CA SER A 81 -1.89 1.60 -14.97
C SER A 81 -1.25 0.34 -15.58
N LEU A 82 -1.66 -0.84 -15.11
CA LEU A 82 -1.22 -2.14 -15.58
C LEU A 82 -2.13 -2.71 -16.66
N SER A 83 -3.44 -2.46 -16.59
CA SER A 83 -4.44 -3.05 -17.48
C SER A 83 -4.22 -2.73 -18.96
N GLU A 84 -3.64 -1.55 -19.24
CA GLU A 84 -3.32 -1.04 -20.57
C GLU A 84 -1.95 -1.52 -21.10
N LYS A 85 -1.17 -2.22 -20.27
CA LYS A 85 0.17 -2.70 -20.64
C LYS A 85 0.09 -4.13 -21.18
N HIS A 86 1.00 -4.43 -22.09
CA HIS A 86 1.12 -5.73 -22.76
C HIS A 86 2.57 -6.20 -22.76
N ASP A 87 2.76 -7.49 -23.02
CA ASP A 87 4.07 -8.12 -23.21
C ASP A 87 5.04 -7.84 -22.06
N GLU A 88 6.33 -7.73 -22.36
CA GLU A 88 7.37 -7.46 -21.37
C GLU A 88 7.13 -6.16 -20.59
N HIS A 89 6.47 -5.15 -21.19
CA HIS A 89 6.13 -3.90 -20.51
C HIS A 89 5.13 -4.09 -19.38
N LEU A 90 4.17 -5.01 -19.54
CA LEU A 90 3.26 -5.40 -18.47
C LEU A 90 4.02 -5.98 -17.28
N LEU A 91 4.93 -6.92 -17.56
CA LEU A 91 5.69 -7.60 -16.50
C LEU A 91 6.63 -6.62 -15.77
N ARG A 92 7.31 -5.73 -16.51
CA ARG A 92 8.16 -4.68 -15.92
C ARG A 92 7.38 -3.74 -15.02
N GLU A 93 6.23 -3.26 -15.48
CA GLU A 93 5.41 -2.36 -14.67
C GLU A 93 4.80 -3.11 -13.46
N LEU A 94 4.38 -4.37 -13.62
CA LEU A 94 3.86 -5.18 -12.51
C LEU A 94 4.90 -5.36 -11.39
N VAL A 95 6.14 -5.72 -11.74
CA VAL A 95 7.24 -5.89 -10.78
C VAL A 95 7.56 -4.57 -10.08
N LYS A 96 7.64 -3.47 -10.83
CA LYS A 96 7.87 -2.13 -10.27
C LYS A 96 6.76 -1.72 -9.31
N ARG A 97 5.50 -1.87 -9.71
CA ARG A 97 4.32 -1.53 -8.90
C ARG A 97 4.25 -2.36 -7.63
N PHE A 98 4.55 -3.66 -7.71
CA PHE A 98 4.59 -4.52 -6.53
C PHE A 98 5.74 -4.14 -5.57
N ALA A 99 6.91 -3.77 -6.10
CA ALA A 99 8.02 -3.27 -5.28
C ALA A 99 7.65 -1.98 -4.53
N ASN A 100 7.04 -1.01 -5.23
CA ASN A 100 6.58 0.24 -4.65
C ASN A 100 5.49 0.01 -3.59
N HIS A 101 4.54 -0.89 -3.88
CA HIS A 101 3.49 -1.28 -2.94
C HIS A 101 4.04 -1.88 -1.66
N LYS A 102 5.03 -2.78 -1.74
CA LYS A 102 5.71 -3.35 -0.55
C LYS A 102 6.32 -2.27 0.34
N VAL A 103 6.92 -1.23 -0.26
CA VAL A 103 7.50 -0.11 0.50
C VAL A 103 6.40 0.71 1.16
N MET A 104 5.35 1.08 0.42
CA MET A 104 4.21 1.83 0.93
C MET A 104 3.54 1.11 2.10
N VAL A 105 3.23 -0.18 1.96
CA VAL A 105 2.58 -0.99 2.99
C VAL A 105 3.45 -1.12 4.25
N LYS A 106 4.77 -1.25 4.12
CA LYS A 106 5.69 -1.23 5.27
C LYS A 106 5.62 0.10 6.03
N TRP A 107 5.62 1.22 5.32
CA TRP A 107 5.49 2.54 5.94
C TRP A 107 4.13 2.71 6.63
N LEU A 108 3.04 2.27 6.00
CA LEU A 108 1.72 2.28 6.62
C LEU A 108 1.71 1.45 7.91
N ALA A 109 2.23 0.22 7.90
CA ALA A 109 2.30 -0.61 9.10
C ALA A 109 3.10 0.03 10.25
N LEU A 110 4.20 0.74 9.94
CA LEU A 110 4.97 1.49 10.92
C LEU A 110 4.18 2.66 11.52
N CYS A 111 3.48 3.41 10.68
CA CYS A 111 2.71 4.57 11.12
C CYS A 111 1.48 4.16 11.93
N PHE A 112 0.86 3.03 11.58
CA PHE A 112 -0.26 2.42 12.28
C PHE A 112 0.17 1.45 13.39
N ASN A 113 1.43 1.49 13.85
CA ASN A 113 1.97 0.54 14.81
C ASN A 113 1.20 0.49 16.15
N TYR A 114 0.61 1.60 16.60
CA TYR A 114 -0.28 1.55 17.78
C TYR A 114 -1.52 0.69 17.52
N LEU A 115 -2.15 0.87 16.35
CA LEU A 115 -3.32 0.10 15.93
C LEU A 115 -2.96 -1.39 15.78
N GLU A 116 -1.81 -1.69 15.18
CA GLU A 116 -1.24 -3.05 15.03
C GLU A 116 -1.06 -3.75 16.39
N ARG A 117 -0.43 -3.07 17.35
CA ARG A 117 -0.06 -3.67 18.64
C ARG A 117 -1.25 -3.90 19.58
N TYR A 118 -2.25 -3.03 19.53
CA TYR A 118 -3.36 -3.06 20.48
C TYR A 118 -4.65 -3.53 19.82
N TYR A 119 -5.21 -2.76 18.90
CA TYR A 119 -6.53 -3.07 18.34
C TYR A 119 -6.53 -4.34 17.47
N ILE A 120 -5.62 -4.42 16.50
CA ILE A 120 -5.52 -5.55 15.56
C ILE A 120 -5.16 -6.82 16.33
N ARG A 121 -4.13 -6.77 17.18
CA ARG A 121 -3.69 -7.89 18.00
C ARG A 121 -4.77 -8.41 18.95
N GLN A 122 -5.46 -7.53 19.68
CA GLN A 122 -6.50 -7.94 20.63
C GLN A 122 -7.68 -8.64 19.95
N ARG A 123 -7.96 -8.29 18.69
CA ARG A 123 -9.09 -8.83 17.92
C ARG A 123 -8.69 -9.92 16.92
N ALA A 124 -7.41 -10.29 16.87
CA ALA A 124 -6.86 -11.23 15.90
C ALA A 124 -7.25 -10.88 14.44
N LEU A 125 -7.25 -9.58 14.12
CA LEU A 125 -7.53 -9.10 12.77
C LEU A 125 -6.29 -9.23 11.88
N PRO A 126 -6.45 -9.27 10.55
CA PRO A 126 -5.34 -9.12 9.62
C PRO A 126 -4.59 -7.81 9.85
N THR A 127 -3.27 -7.88 9.90
CA THR A 127 -2.36 -6.73 9.96
C THR A 127 -2.46 -5.86 8.72
N ILE A 128 -1.99 -4.61 8.79
CA ILE A 128 -1.94 -3.71 7.63
C ILE A 128 -1.09 -4.32 6.51
N SER A 129 -0.03 -5.06 6.88
CA SER A 129 0.80 -5.78 5.90
C SER A 129 0.05 -6.91 5.18
N GLU A 130 -0.73 -7.70 5.92
CA GLU A 130 -1.56 -8.76 5.33
C GLU A 130 -2.66 -8.18 4.45
N ILE A 131 -3.36 -7.12 4.90
CA ILE A 131 -4.36 -6.40 4.08
C ILE A 131 -3.73 -5.88 2.80
N GLY A 132 -2.57 -5.21 2.90
CA GLY A 132 -1.85 -4.70 1.74
C GLY A 132 -1.52 -5.81 0.74
N LEU A 133 -1.05 -6.96 1.21
CA LEU A 133 -0.75 -8.11 0.36
C LEU A 133 -2.01 -8.68 -0.30
N THR A 134 -3.08 -8.90 0.46
CA THR A 134 -4.32 -9.47 -0.08
C THR A 134 -4.99 -8.52 -1.06
N CYS A 135 -5.02 -7.20 -0.79
CA CYS A 135 -5.56 -6.21 -1.72
C CYS A 135 -4.83 -6.23 -3.05
N PHE A 136 -3.49 -6.27 -3.06
CA PHE A 136 -2.74 -6.33 -4.31
C PHE A 136 -3.00 -7.65 -5.06
N ARG A 137 -3.03 -8.77 -4.33
CA ARG A 137 -3.31 -10.08 -4.94
C ARG A 137 -4.68 -10.09 -5.60
N ASP A 138 -5.72 -9.75 -4.85
CA ASP A 138 -7.12 -9.95 -5.24
C ASP A 138 -7.57 -8.92 -6.28
N LEU A 139 -7.12 -7.65 -6.16
CA LEU A 139 -7.58 -6.56 -7.03
C LEU A 139 -6.68 -6.31 -8.24
N VAL A 140 -5.42 -6.76 -8.21
CA VAL A 140 -4.45 -6.49 -9.28
C VAL A 140 -3.92 -7.77 -9.89
N PHE A 141 -3.24 -8.59 -9.08
CA PHE A 141 -2.52 -9.75 -9.61
C PHE A 141 -3.46 -10.81 -10.19
N ASP A 142 -4.57 -11.12 -9.52
CA ASP A 142 -5.50 -12.17 -9.97
C ASP A 142 -6.12 -11.88 -11.34
N ALA A 143 -6.34 -10.60 -11.66
CA ALA A 143 -6.82 -10.18 -12.98
C ALA A 143 -5.74 -10.26 -14.07
N LEU A 144 -4.47 -10.16 -13.69
CA LEU A 144 -3.33 -10.07 -14.63
C LEU A 144 -2.51 -11.36 -14.71
N LYS A 145 -2.68 -12.32 -13.79
CA LYS A 145 -1.83 -13.52 -13.64
C LYS A 145 -1.71 -14.35 -14.92
N HIS A 146 -2.78 -14.48 -15.69
CA HIS A 146 -2.75 -15.23 -16.95
C HIS A 146 -1.90 -14.53 -18.00
N LYS A 147 -2.09 -13.22 -18.18
CA LYS A 147 -1.25 -12.40 -19.08
C LYS A 147 0.21 -12.43 -18.64
N ALA A 148 0.48 -12.23 -17.35
CA ALA A 148 1.84 -12.28 -16.80
C ALA A 148 2.50 -13.65 -17.05
N LYS A 149 1.77 -14.75 -16.85
CA LYS A 149 2.25 -16.11 -17.13
C LYS A 149 2.63 -16.29 -18.61
N ASP A 150 1.78 -15.83 -19.53
CA ASP A 150 2.03 -15.97 -20.97
C ASP A 150 3.25 -15.15 -21.42
N VAL A 151 3.45 -13.96 -20.84
CA VAL A 151 4.66 -13.14 -21.06
C VAL A 151 5.91 -13.85 -20.54
N VAL A 152 5.86 -14.41 -19.33
CA VAL A 152 6.98 -15.17 -18.74
C VAL A 152 7.37 -16.36 -19.62
N ILE A 153 6.40 -17.13 -20.11
CA ILE A 153 6.65 -18.27 -21.01
C ILE A 153 7.32 -17.78 -22.30
N THR A 154 6.77 -16.72 -22.93
CA THR A 154 7.35 -16.13 -24.15
C THR A 154 8.80 -15.70 -23.93
N LEU A 155 9.14 -15.09 -22.80
CA LEU A 155 10.51 -14.69 -22.48
C LEU A 155 11.44 -15.90 -22.33
N ILE A 156 10.99 -16.97 -21.67
CA ILE A 156 11.77 -18.21 -21.52
C ILE A 156 12.03 -18.87 -22.87
N ASP A 157 11.03 -18.89 -23.77
CA ASP A 157 11.20 -19.50 -25.08
C ASP A 157 12.16 -18.70 -25.97
N ARG A 158 12.08 -17.36 -25.95
CA ARG A 158 13.06 -16.48 -26.60
C ARG A 158 14.48 -16.72 -26.12
N GLU A 159 14.66 -16.87 -24.80
CA GLU A 159 15.96 -17.22 -24.21
C GLU A 159 16.48 -18.58 -24.70
N ARG A 160 15.60 -19.58 -24.83
CA ARG A 160 15.96 -20.91 -25.35
C ARG A 160 16.36 -20.87 -26.82
N GLU A 161 15.81 -19.94 -27.59
CA GLU A 161 16.17 -19.69 -28.98
C GLU A 161 17.48 -18.89 -29.14
N GLY A 162 18.08 -18.46 -28.02
CA GLY A 162 19.37 -17.77 -27.99
C GLY A 162 19.27 -16.25 -27.91
N GLU A 163 18.07 -15.69 -27.70
CA GLU A 163 17.92 -14.26 -27.44
C GLU A 163 18.37 -13.89 -26.02
N GLU A 164 18.95 -12.70 -25.88
CA GLU A 164 19.26 -12.13 -24.56
C GLU A 164 17.99 -11.57 -23.92
N ILE A 165 17.69 -11.99 -22.69
CA ILE A 165 16.55 -11.52 -21.92
C ILE A 165 16.97 -10.97 -20.55
N ASP A 166 16.10 -10.14 -19.97
CA ASP A 166 16.26 -9.68 -18.59
C ASP A 166 15.81 -10.77 -17.59
N ARG A 167 16.73 -11.66 -17.20
CA ARG A 167 16.45 -12.72 -16.21
C ARG A 167 16.04 -12.18 -14.83
N ALA A 168 16.43 -10.96 -14.49
CA ALA A 168 16.04 -10.37 -13.20
C ALA A 168 14.52 -10.12 -13.17
N LEU A 169 13.92 -9.84 -14.32
CA LEU A 169 12.47 -9.67 -14.46
C LEU A 169 11.70 -10.96 -14.15
N LEU A 170 12.25 -12.14 -14.49
CA LEU A 170 11.61 -13.44 -14.24
C LEU A 170 11.72 -13.92 -12.78
N LYS A 171 12.73 -13.43 -12.05
CA LYS A 171 13.00 -13.84 -10.65
C LYS A 171 12.07 -13.16 -9.64
N ASN A 172 11.58 -11.96 -9.96
CA ASN A 172 10.82 -11.09 -9.06
C ASN A 172 9.32 -11.37 -9.09
#